data_AF-A0A2H0RUM1-F1
#
_entry.id   AF-A0A2H0RUM1-F1
#
_cell.length_a   1.000
_cell.length_b   1.000
_cell.length_c   1.000
_cell.angle_alpha   90.00
_cell.angle_beta   90.00
_cell.angle_gamma   90.00
#
_symmetry.space_group_name_H-M   'P 1'
#
loop_
_entity.id
_entity.type
_entity.pdbx_description
1 polymer ?
#
loop_
_entity_poly.entity_id
_entity_poly.type
_entity_poly.pdbx_seq_one_letter_code
_entity_poly.pdbx_strand_id
1 'polypeptide(L)'
;LVISMANPLWEPALLLLERLHLKLTEGPHWRPSCRHICRTLSPHGFTLQSRTFTLLLPTEVPLLSAIVKKLEKLPLLRRLCLIEILEFTYQGE
;
A
#
# COMPACT_ATOMS: atom_id res chain seq x y z
N LEU A 1 -13.79 6.01 5.44
CA LEU A 1 -12.89 6.42 4.33
C LEU A 1 -11.92 5.28 4.06
N VAL A 2 -11.79 4.86 2.80
CA VAL A 2 -10.82 3.83 2.39
C VAL A 2 -9.80 4.49 1.46
N ILE A 3 -8.51 4.33 1.78
CA ILE A 3 -7.40 4.82 0.95
C ILE A 3 -6.63 3.59 0.47
N SER A 4 -6.56 3.42 -0.85
CA SER A 4 -5.76 2.37 -1.50
C SER A 4 -4.65 3.03 -2.30
N MET A 5 -3.40 2.72 -1.99
CA MET A 5 -2.24 3.32 -2.65
C MET A 5 -1.13 2.30 -2.84
N ALA A 6 -0.27 2.56 -3.83
CA ALA A 6 1.01 1.87 -3.89
C ALA A 6 1.83 2.23 -2.64
N ASN A 7 2.43 1.22 -2.02
CA ASN A 7 3.24 1.36 -0.83
C ASN A 7 4.40 2.33 -1.10
N PRO A 8 4.53 3.41 -0.31
CA PRO A 8 5.56 4.43 -0.51
C PRO A 8 7.00 3.86 -0.54
N LEU A 9 7.25 2.70 0.09
CA LEU A 9 8.57 2.05 0.06
C LEU A 9 9.01 1.62 -1.36
N TRP A 10 8.06 1.40 -2.27
CA TRP A 10 8.36 1.01 -3.64
C TRP A 10 8.66 2.19 -4.57
N GLU A 11 8.51 3.43 -4.09
CA GLU A 11 8.70 4.63 -4.92
C GLU A 11 10.06 4.67 -5.65
N PRO A 12 11.21 4.34 -5.03
CA PRO A 12 12.49 4.30 -5.74
C PRO A 12 12.54 3.24 -6.86
N ALA A 13 11.97 2.07 -6.61
CA ALA A 13 11.92 0.98 -7.59
C ALA A 13 10.97 1.32 -8.75
N LEU A 14 9.82 1.91 -8.46
CA LEU A 14 8.86 2.36 -9.47
C LEU A 14 9.46 3.45 -10.36
N LEU A 15 10.16 4.43 -9.78
CA LEU A 15 10.88 5.46 -10.53
C LEU A 15 12.00 4.87 -11.40
N LEU A 16 12.70 3.84 -10.91
CA LEU A 16 13.70 3.14 -11.71
C LEU A 16 13.06 2.42 -12.91
N LEU A 17 11.92 1.75 -12.71
CA LEU A 17 11.20 1.07 -13.79
C LEU A 17 10.66 2.05 -14.84
N GLU A 18 10.22 3.24 -14.43
CA GLU A 18 9.85 4.32 -15.36
C GLU A 18 11.05 4.78 -16.19
N ARG A 19 12.22 4.98 -15.57
CA ARG A 19 13.46 5.33 -16.28
C ARG A 19 13.89 4.26 -17.28
N LEU A 20 13.63 2.99 -16.96
CA LEU A 20 13.92 1.85 -17.84
C LEU A 20 12.84 1.62 -18.91
N HIS A 21 11.80 2.47 -18.98
CA HIS A 21 10.64 2.30 -19.88
C HIS A 21 9.89 0.98 -19.69
N LEU A 22 10.04 0.35 -18.51
CA LEU A 22 9.35 -0.89 -18.13
C LEU A 22 7.98 -0.61 -17.48
N LYS A 23 7.74 0.64 -17.08
CA LYS A 23 6.48 1.14 -16.55
C LYS A 23 6.08 2.42 -17.29
N LEU A 24 4.78 2.65 -17.45
CA LEU A 24 4.23 3.91 -17.93
C LEU A 24 4.64 5.07 -17.01
N THR A 25 5.05 6.18 -17.62
CA THR A 25 5.37 7.42 -16.91
C THR A 25 4.10 8.06 -16.38
N GLU A 26 3.97 8.12 -15.06
CA GLU A 26 2.76 8.62 -14.37
C GLU A 26 2.95 10.03 -13.77
N GLY A 27 4.13 10.65 -13.91
CA GLY A 27 4.41 12.01 -13.44
C GLY A 27 4.96 12.09 -12.00
N PRO A 28 5.09 13.29 -11.40
CA PRO A 28 5.64 13.43 -10.05
C PRO A 28 4.72 12.77 -9.02
N HIS A 29 5.24 11.77 -8.34
CA HIS A 29 4.53 11.09 -7.28
C HIS A 29 5.03 11.55 -5.91
N TRP A 30 4.10 11.96 -5.07
CA TRP A 30 4.31 11.99 -3.64
C TRP A 30 3.32 11.05 -3.01
N ARG A 31 3.81 9.94 -2.45
CA ARG A 31 2.99 8.95 -1.76
C ARG A 31 3.11 9.18 -0.26
N PRO A 32 2.11 9.80 0.39
CA PRO A 32 2.20 10.09 1.82
C PRO A 32 2.22 8.79 2.62
N SER A 33 3.11 8.71 3.61
CA SER A 33 3.12 7.57 4.53
C SER A 33 1.83 7.48 5.33
N CYS A 34 1.44 6.27 5.77
CA CYS A 34 0.33 6.07 6.70
C CYS A 34 0.42 7.00 7.93
N ARG A 35 1.62 7.25 8.48
CA ARG A 35 1.82 8.20 9.58
C ARG A 35 1.41 9.62 9.20
N HIS A 36 1.76 10.07 8.00
CA HIS A 36 1.37 11.38 7.50
C HIS A 36 -0.16 11.47 7.34
N ILE A 37 -0.77 10.47 6.69
CA ILE A 37 -2.22 10.38 6.50
C ILE A 37 -2.95 10.41 7.84
N CYS A 38 -2.52 9.62 8.83
CA CYS A 38 -3.15 9.61 10.16
C CYS A 38 -3.06 10.98 10.83
N ARG A 39 -1.89 11.63 10.80
CA ARG A 39 -1.72 12.97 11.38
C ARG A 39 -2.62 14.01 10.73
N THR A 40 -2.85 13.90 9.43
CA THR A 40 -3.74 14.81 8.69
C THR A 40 -5.20 14.54 9.00
N LEU A 41 -5.61 13.27 9.13
CA LEU A 41 -7.01 12.89 9.27
C LEU A 41 -7.54 12.86 10.72
N SER A 42 -6.68 12.59 11.71
CA SER A 42 -7.09 12.53 13.12
C SER A 42 -7.76 13.81 13.65
N PRO A 43 -7.30 15.03 13.32
CA PRO A 43 -7.98 16.27 13.73
C PRO A 43 -9.39 16.43 13.15
N HIS A 44 -9.72 15.70 12.09
CA HIS A 44 -11.04 15.73 11.43
C HIS A 44 -11.95 14.59 11.88
N GLY A 45 -11.67 13.94 13.03
CA GLY A 45 -12.51 12.88 13.59
C GLY A 45 -12.36 11.52 12.92
N PHE A 46 -11.33 11.30 12.12
CA PHE A 46 -11.06 9.99 11.54
C PHE A 46 -10.08 9.16 12.38
N THR A 47 -10.44 7.92 12.66
CA THR A 47 -9.60 6.95 13.35
C THR A 47 -9.28 5.78 12.43
N LEU A 48 -7.99 5.41 12.38
CA LEU A 48 -7.53 4.28 11.58
C LEU A 48 -8.00 2.98 12.26
N GLN A 49 -8.88 2.25 11.59
CA GLN A 49 -9.34 0.93 12.04
C GLN A 49 -8.40 -0.17 11.58
N SER A 50 -8.04 -0.16 10.30
CA SER A 50 -7.31 -1.26 9.70
C SER A 50 -6.27 -0.76 8.72
N ARG A 51 -5.17 -1.52 8.65
CA ARG A 51 -4.05 -1.30 7.74
C ARG A 51 -3.64 -2.64 7.16
N THR A 52 -3.98 -2.86 5.92
CA THR A 52 -3.68 -4.11 5.20
C THR A 52 -2.70 -3.84 4.09
N PHE A 53 -1.95 -4.87 3.73
CA PHE A 53 -1.04 -4.80 2.60
C PHE A 53 -1.22 -6.03 1.72
N THR A 54 -1.18 -5.82 0.41
CA THR A 54 -1.49 -6.84 -0.59
C THR A 54 -0.41 -6.89 -1.65
N LEU A 55 0.00 -8.09 -2.03
CA LEU A 55 0.87 -8.30 -3.19
C LEU A 55 0.02 -8.34 -4.46
N LEU A 56 0.46 -7.63 -5.50
CA LEU A 56 -0.12 -7.78 -6.84
C LEU A 56 0.55 -8.98 -7.51
N LEU A 57 0.02 -10.17 -7.25
CA LEU A 57 0.46 -11.40 -7.91
C LEU A 57 -0.74 -12.13 -8.52
N PRO A 58 -0.57 -12.79 -9.66
CA PRO A 58 -1.64 -13.50 -10.34
C PRO A 58 -2.22 -14.59 -9.42
N THR A 59 -3.49 -14.44 -9.04
CA THR A 59 -4.21 -15.33 -8.12
C THR A 59 -4.52 -16.69 -8.72
N GLU A 60 -4.57 -16.77 -10.06
CA GLU A 60 -4.96 -17.96 -10.82
C GLU A 60 -3.87 -19.03 -10.92
N VAL A 61 -2.66 -18.77 -10.39
CA VAL A 61 -1.59 -19.77 -10.34
C VAL A 61 -1.55 -20.40 -8.94
N PRO A 62 -2.07 -21.63 -8.75
CA PRO A 62 -2.35 -22.19 -7.42
C PRO A 62 -1.12 -22.36 -6.52
N LEU A 63 0.06 -22.62 -7.10
CA LEU A 63 1.30 -22.73 -6.32
C LEU A 63 1.79 -21.37 -5.81
N LEU A 64 1.69 -20.34 -6.66
CA LEU A 64 2.08 -18.97 -6.32
C LEU A 64 1.15 -18.38 -5.28
N SER A 65 -0.17 -18.56 -5.41
CA SER A 65 -1.13 -17.99 -4.46
C SER A 65 -0.94 -18.51 -3.02
N ALA A 66 -0.56 -19.78 -2.86
CA ALA A 66 -0.28 -20.37 -1.54
C ALA A 66 1.00 -19.80 -0.90
N ILE A 67 2.04 -19.55 -1.69
CA ILE A 67 3.29 -18.94 -1.24
C ILE A 67 3.05 -17.48 -0.87
N VAL A 68 2.34 -16.73 -1.71
CA VAL A 68 2.01 -15.32 -1.50
C VAL A 68 1.25 -15.10 -0.20
N LYS A 69 0.18 -15.88 0.04
CA LYS A 69 -0.57 -15.79 1.30
C LYS A 69 0.26 -16.09 2.54
N LYS A 70 1.32 -16.91 2.42
CA LYS A 70 2.28 -17.13 3.51
C LYS A 70 3.23 -15.95 3.68
N LEU A 71 3.74 -15.39 2.58
CA LEU A 71 4.66 -14.24 2.60
C LEU A 71 3.97 -12.97 3.12
N GLU A 72 2.69 -12.75 2.79
CA GLU A 72 1.89 -11.61 3.30
C GLU A 72 1.67 -11.64 4.82
N LYS A 73 1.74 -12.83 5.43
CA LYS A 73 1.62 -13.00 6.89
C LYS A 73 2.92 -12.71 7.63
N LEU A 74 4.06 -12.71 6.94
CA LEU A 74 5.36 -12.44 7.58
C LEU A 74 5.52 -10.93 7.80
N PRO A 75 5.80 -10.47 9.04
CA PRO A 75 5.71 -9.05 9.40
C PRO A 75 6.69 -8.15 8.63
N LEU A 76 7.83 -8.68 8.21
CA LEU A 76 8.82 -7.96 7.41
C LEU A 76 8.40 -7.87 5.94
N LEU A 77 7.94 -8.98 5.35
CA LEU A 77 7.51 -9.04 3.96
C LEU A 77 6.16 -8.34 3.74
N ARG A 78 5.30 -8.31 4.75
CA ARG A 78 4.04 -7.56 4.74
C ARG A 78 4.26 -6.07 4.49
N ARG A 79 5.36 -5.50 5.00
CA ARG A 79 5.74 -4.09 4.73
C ARG A 79 6.29 -3.89 3.32
N LEU A 80 6.69 -4.96 2.63
CA LEU A 80 7.18 -4.94 1.26
C LEU A 80 6.09 -5.29 0.23
N CYS A 81 4.87 -5.57 0.66
CA CYS A 81 3.73 -5.72 -0.24
C CYS A 81 3.48 -4.40 -1.01
N LEU A 82 3.06 -4.53 -2.27
CA LEU A 82 3.01 -3.41 -3.21
C LEU A 82 1.84 -2.46 -2.96
N ILE A 83 0.69 -2.97 -2.52
CA ILE A 83 -0.49 -2.15 -2.22
C ILE A 83 -0.64 -2.03 -0.71
N GLU A 84 -0.92 -0.82 -0.26
CA GLU A 84 -1.29 -0.47 1.11
C GLU A 84 -2.74 0.05 1.12
N ILE A 85 -3.57 -0.56 1.96
CA ILE A 85 -4.97 -0.16 2.15
C ILE A 85 -5.13 0.30 3.60
N LEU A 86 -5.70 1.50 3.75
CA LEU A 86 -6.01 2.11 5.03
C LEU A 86 -7.52 2.30 5.15
N GLU A 87 -8.11 1.73 6.19
CA GLU A 87 -9.53 1.87 6.48
C GLU A 87 -9.70 2.77 7.71
N PHE A 88 -10.41 3.88 7.52
CA PHE A 88 -10.72 4.84 8.55
C PHE A 88 -12.21 4.87 8.85
N THR A 89 -12.57 4.89 10.13
CA THR A 89 -13.91 5.20 10.60
C THR A 89 -13.99 6.66 11.01
N TYR A 90 -15.14 7.29 10.77
CA TYR A 90 -15.42 8.63 11.26
C TYR A 90 -16.11 8.53 12.63
N GLN A 91 -15.58 9.24 13.60
CA GLN A 91 -16.05 9.34 14.98
C GLN A 91 -16.13 10.82 15.38
N GLY A 92 -16.83 11.63 14.58
CA GLY A 92 -17.20 12.98 14.97
C GLY A 92 -18.48 12.99 15.80
N GLU A 93 -18.50 13.82 16.84
CA GLU A 93 -19.71 14.24 17.55
C GLU A 93 -20.53 15.25 16.72
#